data_AF-A0A7Y6XJ98-F1
#
_entry.id   AF-A0A7Y6XJ98-F1
#
_cell.length_a   1.000
_cell.length_b   1.000
_cell.length_c   1.000
_cell.angle_alpha   90.00
_cell.angle_beta   90.00
_cell.angle_gamma   90.00
#
_symmetry.space_group_name_H-M   'P 1'
#
loop_
_entity.id
_entity.type
_entity.pdbx_description
1 polymer ?
#
loop_
_entity_poly.entity_id
_entity_poly.type
_entity_poly.pdbx_seq_one_letter_code
_entity_poly.pdbx_strand_id
1 'polypeptide(L)'
;MDIRPLVSLSARLMEGAGVSAMVLGALLALAALLFRRQELSAGEAYRRFRLNLGRAILLGLEFLVAADILRTVSNEPTLRDVLVLGLIVLVRTFLSFTLTVELEGRWPWQPEREHRASSPPRPPPPPVRPARVVRTRPTGQAARH
;
A
#
# COMPACT_ATOMS: atom_id res chain seq x y z
N MET A 1 17.67 11.28 -36.00
CA MET A 1 16.28 10.87 -35.69
C MET A 1 15.82 11.75 -34.55
N ASP A 2 14.94 12.72 -34.81
CA ASP A 2 14.43 13.62 -33.78
C ASP A 2 13.58 12.84 -32.77
N ILE A 3 14.05 12.75 -31.52
CA ILE A 3 13.40 11.98 -30.45
C ILE A 3 12.19 12.72 -29.84
N ARG A 4 12.09 14.04 -30.03
CA ARG A 4 11.02 14.90 -29.49
C ARG A 4 9.60 14.41 -29.81
N PRO A 5 9.23 14.09 -31.06
CA PRO A 5 7.90 13.58 -31.37
C PRO A 5 7.58 12.28 -30.64
N LEU A 6 8.56 11.39 -30.51
CA LEU A 6 8.42 10.08 -29.86
C LEU A 6 8.19 10.23 -28.36
N VAL A 7 8.96 11.11 -27.70
CA VAL A 7 8.78 11.40 -26.27
C VAL A 7 7.43 12.06 -26.01
N SER A 8 7.03 13.01 -26.86
CA SER A 8 5.74 13.71 -26.71
C SER A 8 4.54 12.78 -26.89
N LEU A 9 4.63 11.78 -27.77
CA LEU A 9 3.58 10.79 -27.97
C LEU A 9 3.48 9.86 -26.76
N SER A 10 4.62 9.34 -26.28
CA SER A 10 4.68 8.48 -25.10
C SER A 10 4.09 9.17 -23.87
N ALA A 11 4.41 10.46 -23.65
CA ALA A 11 3.86 11.24 -22.54
C ALA A 11 2.33 11.33 -22.60
N ARG A 12 1.76 11.62 -23.78
CA ARG A 12 0.29 11.69 -23.97
C ARG A 12 -0.39 10.34 -23.78
N LEU A 13 0.23 9.26 -24.26
CA LEU A 13 -0.29 7.91 -24.08
C LEU A 13 -0.32 7.53 -22.59
N MET A 14 0.72 7.87 -21.83
CA MET A 14 0.79 7.59 -20.40
C MET A 14 -0.16 8.46 -19.58
N GLU A 15 -0.32 9.73 -19.95
CA GLU A 15 -1.35 10.59 -19.37
C GLU A 15 -2.75 10.02 -19.62
N GLY A 16 -3.05 9.67 -20.88
CA GLY A 16 -4.32 9.05 -21.26
C GLY A 16 -4.56 7.73 -20.52
N ALA A 17 -3.54 6.88 -20.38
CA ALA A 17 -3.62 5.62 -19.65
C ALA A 17 -3.90 5.85 -18.16
N GLY A 18 -3.23 6.81 -17.53
CA GLY A 18 -3.44 7.14 -16.13
C GLY A 18 -4.86 7.66 -15.86
N VAL A 19 -5.33 8.62 -16.66
CA VAL A 19 -6.70 9.14 -16.58
C VAL A 19 -7.73 8.04 -16.83
N SER A 20 -7.51 7.20 -17.86
CA SER A 20 -8.41 6.10 -18.19
C SER A 20 -8.49 5.08 -17.06
N ALA A 21 -7.36 4.72 -16.44
CA ALA A 21 -7.33 3.80 -15.31
C ALA A 21 -8.12 4.33 -14.10
N MET A 22 -8.00 5.62 -13.79
CA MET A 22 -8.78 6.27 -12.73
C MET A 22 -10.28 6.22 -13.04
N VAL A 23 -10.67 6.64 -14.24
CA VAL A 23 -12.08 6.70 -14.66
C VAL A 23 -12.69 5.30 -14.69
N LEU A 24 -12.04 4.35 -15.37
CA LEU A 24 -12.53 2.98 -15.46
C LEU A 24 -12.62 2.32 -14.09
N GLY A 25 -11.60 2.48 -13.24
CA GLY A 25 -11.64 1.90 -11.90
C GLY A 25 -12.71 2.52 -11.01
N ALA A 26 -12.96 3.83 -11.12
CA ALA A 26 -14.07 4.49 -10.43
C ALA A 26 -15.44 3.99 -10.92
N LEU A 27 -15.62 3.86 -12.24
CA LEU A 27 -16.84 3.32 -12.85
C LEU A 27 -17.08 1.86 -12.43
N LEU A 28 -16.05 1.02 -12.47
CA LEU A 28 -16.13 -0.37 -12.03
C LEU A 28 -16.43 -0.49 -10.53
N ALA A 29 -15.81 0.36 -9.69
CA ALA A 29 -16.10 0.41 -8.26
C ALA A 29 -17.56 0.81 -8.00
N LEU A 30 -18.08 1.80 -8.75
CA LEU A 30 -19.46 2.26 -8.64
C LEU A 30 -20.46 1.20 -9.16
N ALA A 31 -20.17 0.56 -10.28
CA ALA A 31 -20.99 -0.52 -10.84
C ALA A 31 -21.04 -1.70 -9.87
N ALA A 32 -19.88 -2.16 -9.37
CA ALA A 32 -19.81 -3.23 -8.38
C ALA A 32 -20.58 -2.88 -7.09
N LEU A 33 -20.53 -1.62 -6.67
CA LEU A 33 -21.33 -1.13 -5.56
C LEU A 33 -22.82 -1.27 -5.89
N LEU A 34 -23.29 -0.72 -7.02
CA LEU A 34 -24.69 -0.77 -7.48
C LEU A 34 -25.24 -2.19 -7.56
N PHE A 35 -24.49 -3.14 -8.12
CA PHE A 35 -24.92 -4.53 -8.24
C PHE A 35 -24.99 -5.28 -6.91
N ARG A 36 -24.18 -4.89 -5.91
CA ARG A 36 -24.09 -5.59 -4.62
C ARG A 36 -24.73 -4.82 -3.45
N ARG A 37 -25.51 -3.76 -3.71
CA ARG A 37 -26.13 -2.95 -2.64
C ARG A 37 -27.12 -3.73 -1.78
N GLN A 38 -27.73 -4.78 -2.32
CA GLN A 38 -28.72 -5.59 -1.62
C GLN A 38 -28.10 -6.65 -0.69
N GLU A 39 -26.82 -6.98 -0.87
CA GLU A 39 -26.12 -8.04 -0.13
C GLU A 39 -25.23 -7.52 1.01
N LEU A 40 -24.98 -6.20 1.07
CA LEU A 40 -24.01 -5.58 1.98
C LEU A 40 -24.65 -4.51 2.85
N SER A 41 -24.22 -4.40 4.11
CA SER A 41 -24.59 -3.24 4.92
C SER A 41 -24.04 -1.94 4.32
N ALA A 42 -24.71 -0.82 4.56
CA ALA A 42 -24.31 0.48 4.01
C ALA A 42 -22.84 0.84 4.33
N GLY A 43 -22.36 0.49 5.53
CA GLY A 43 -20.97 0.72 5.94
C GLY A 43 -19.95 -0.13 5.18
N GLU A 44 -20.26 -1.41 4.94
CA GLU A 44 -19.37 -2.33 4.21
C GLU A 44 -19.32 -2.01 2.72
N ALA A 45 -20.47 -1.64 2.15
CA ALA A 45 -20.59 -1.19 0.78
C ALA A 45 -19.72 0.06 0.52
N TYR A 46 -19.80 1.06 1.41
CA TYR A 46 -18.97 2.27 1.36
C TYR A 46 -17.47 1.95 1.50
N ARG A 47 -17.10 1.10 2.47
CA ARG A 47 -15.69 0.70 2.67
C ARG A 47 -15.11 0.03 1.42
N ARG A 48 -15.86 -0.89 0.79
CA ARG A 48 -15.42 -1.56 -0.45
C ARG A 48 -15.31 -0.62 -1.63
N PHE A 49 -16.27 0.28 -1.81
CA PHE A 49 -16.21 1.31 -2.83
C PHE A 49 -14.94 2.16 -2.68
N ARG A 50 -14.68 2.66 -1.46
CA ARG A 50 -13.48 3.48 -1.19
C ARG A 50 -12.16 2.73 -1.40
N LEU A 51 -12.09 1.45 -1.03
CA LEU A 51 -10.90 0.63 -1.28
C LEU A 51 -10.64 0.43 -2.78
N ASN A 52 -11.68 0.14 -3.56
CA ASN A 52 -11.53 -0.07 -4.99
C ASN A 52 -11.22 1.23 -5.73
N LEU A 53 -11.87 2.32 -5.34
CA LEU A 53 -11.58 3.66 -5.85
C LEU A 53 -10.14 4.08 -5.53
N GLY A 54 -9.68 3.86 -4.29
CA GLY A 54 -8.30 4.16 -3.89
C GLY A 54 -7.26 3.40 -4.70
N ARG A 55 -7.49 2.10 -4.97
CA ARG A 55 -6.60 1.28 -5.82
C ARG A 55 -6.53 1.80 -7.26
N ALA A 56 -7.68 2.17 -7.83
CA ALA A 56 -7.74 2.73 -9.18
C ALA A 56 -7.01 4.07 -9.29
N ILE A 57 -7.17 4.93 -8.28
CA ILE A 57 -6.47 6.22 -8.20
C ILE A 57 -4.96 5.99 -8.07
N LEU A 58 -4.52 5.10 -7.18
CA LEU A 58 -3.09 4.77 -7.01
C LEU A 58 -2.47 4.32 -8.33
N LEU A 59 -3.12 3.39 -9.03
CA LEU A 59 -2.65 2.90 -10.33
C LEU A 59 -2.56 4.04 -11.35
N GLY A 60 -3.60 4.86 -11.46
CA GLY A 60 -3.59 6.01 -12.37
C GLY A 60 -2.50 7.02 -12.03
N LEU A 61 -2.20 7.21 -10.74
CA LEU A 61 -1.13 8.08 -10.28
C LEU A 61 0.25 7.56 -10.71
N GLU A 62 0.51 6.25 -10.71
CA GLU A 62 1.77 5.70 -11.21
C GLU A 62 2.01 6.10 -12.68
N PHE A 63 0.99 5.96 -13.53
CA PHE A 63 1.06 6.39 -14.93
C PHE A 63 1.22 7.91 -15.09
N LEU A 64 0.52 8.70 -14.28
CA LEU A 64 0.63 10.16 -14.30
C LEU A 64 1.99 10.66 -13.78
N VAL A 65 2.67 9.93 -12.86
CA VAL A 65 4.05 10.26 -12.43
C VAL A 65 4.97 10.10 -13.61
N ALA A 66 4.86 8.98 -14.30
CA ALA A 66 5.77 8.65 -15.36
C ALA A 66 5.56 9.58 -16.58
N ALA A 67 4.32 10.00 -16.87
CA ALA A 67 4.02 11.04 -17.86
C ALA A 67 4.62 12.42 -17.50
N ASP A 68 4.57 12.80 -16.22
CA ASP A 68 5.15 14.05 -15.73
C ASP A 68 6.68 14.10 -15.89
N ILE A 69 7.37 12.98 -15.59
CA ILE A 69 8.81 12.81 -15.83
C ILE A 69 9.13 12.93 -17.34
N LEU A 70 8.35 12.31 -18.22
CA LEU A 70 8.56 12.39 -19.67
C LEU A 70 8.43 13.83 -20.21
N ARG A 71 7.54 14.62 -19.63
CA ARG A 71 7.37 16.04 -19.98
C ARG A 71 8.58 16.88 -19.57
N THR A 72 9.22 16.57 -18.44
CA THR A 72 10.38 17.35 -17.96
C THR A 72 11.62 17.13 -18.84
N VAL A 73 11.82 15.92 -19.35
CA VAL A 73 12.99 15.57 -20.17
C VAL A 73 12.89 16.00 -21.63
N SER A 74 11.69 16.32 -22.13
CA SER A 74 11.45 16.58 -23.56
C SER A 74 11.52 18.05 -23.96
N ASN A 75 11.51 18.99 -23.01
CA ASN A 75 11.39 20.41 -23.28
C ASN A 75 12.73 21.12 -22.99
N GLU A 76 13.22 21.94 -23.93
CA GLU A 76 14.30 22.88 -23.63
C GLU A 76 13.77 23.87 -22.58
N PRO A 77 14.30 23.85 -21.35
CA PRO A 77 13.64 24.50 -20.24
C PRO A 77 13.73 26.02 -20.38
N THR A 78 12.58 26.68 -20.53
CA THR A 78 12.42 28.10 -20.22
C THR A 78 11.92 28.27 -18.79
N LEU A 79 12.27 29.37 -18.12
CA LEU A 79 11.81 29.64 -16.74
C LEU A 79 10.28 29.59 -16.59
N ARG A 80 9.54 30.00 -17.64
CA ARG A 80 8.08 30.00 -17.65
C ARG A 80 7.51 28.58 -17.72
N ASP A 81 8.10 27.71 -18.55
CA ASP A 81 7.66 26.33 -18.69
C ASP A 81 7.94 25.52 -17.41
N VAL A 82 9.08 25.78 -16.77
CA VAL A 82 9.42 25.19 -15.46
C VAL A 82 8.46 25.65 -14.37
N LEU A 83 8.02 26.91 -14.38
CA LEU A 83 7.04 27.44 -13.43
C LEU A 83 5.67 26.77 -13.59
N VAL A 84 5.18 26.64 -14.82
CA VAL A 84 3.90 25.95 -15.10
C VAL A 84 3.98 24.49 -14.71
N LEU A 85 5.07 23.81 -15.06
CA LEU A 85 5.33 22.43 -14.67
C LEU A 85 5.37 22.28 -13.13
N GLY A 86 6.12 23.14 -12.44
CA GLY A 86 6.20 23.14 -10.98
C GLY A 86 4.84 23.34 -10.31
N LEU A 87 4.00 24.23 -10.85
CA LEU A 87 2.64 24.44 -10.36
C LEU A 87 1.76 23.20 -10.54
N ILE A 88 1.85 22.52 -11.69
CA ILE A 88 1.09 21.28 -11.95
C ILE A 88 1.50 20.18 -10.96
N VAL A 89 2.81 20.00 -10.72
CA VAL A 89 3.32 19.02 -9.75
C VAL A 89 2.91 19.37 -8.32
N LEU A 90 2.91 20.66 -7.96
CA LEU A 90 2.48 21.14 -6.65
C LEU A 90 1.00 20.83 -6.40
N VAL A 91 0.11 21.17 -7.34
CA VAL A 91 -1.32 20.86 -7.24
C VAL A 91 -1.53 19.36 -7.15
N ARG A 92 -0.79 18.58 -7.95
CA ARG A 92 -0.87 17.12 -7.94
C ARG A 92 -0.50 16.52 -6.58
N THR A 93 0.58 17.02 -5.98
CA THR A 93 1.06 16.55 -4.67
C THR A 93 0.06 16.94 -3.59
N PHE A 94 -0.43 18.19 -3.60
CA PHE A 94 -1.38 18.69 -2.62
C PHE A 94 -2.72 17.94 -2.66
N LEU A 95 -3.33 17.79 -3.83
CA LEU A 95 -4.61 17.08 -3.98
C LEU A 95 -4.48 15.60 -3.61
N SER A 96 -3.43 14.94 -4.08
CA SER A 96 -3.18 13.54 -3.72
C SER A 96 -2.98 13.38 -2.22
N PHE A 97 -2.28 14.30 -1.58
CA PHE A 97 -2.03 14.30 -0.14
C PHE A 97 -3.30 14.54 0.69
N THR A 98 -4.11 15.54 0.35
CA THR A 98 -5.37 15.84 1.03
C THR A 98 -6.34 14.66 0.95
N LEU A 99 -6.45 14.02 -0.21
CA LEU A 99 -7.28 12.83 -0.38
C LEU A 99 -6.80 11.67 0.50
N THR A 100 -5.50 11.36 0.53
CA THR A 100 -4.95 10.31 1.40
C THR A 100 -5.26 10.58 2.87
N VAL A 101 -5.07 11.81 3.34
CA VAL A 101 -5.34 12.19 4.74
C VAL A 101 -6.82 12.09 5.09
N GLU A 102 -7.72 12.56 4.22
CA GLU A 102 -9.17 12.45 4.43
C GLU A 102 -9.62 10.97 4.41
N LEU A 103 -9.04 10.17 3.51
CA LEU A 103 -9.38 8.76 3.41
C LEU A 103 -8.90 7.96 4.62
N GLU A 104 -7.68 8.19 5.09
CA GLU A 104 -7.06 7.35 6.12
C GLU A 104 -7.32 7.89 7.53
N GLY A 105 -7.68 9.17 7.67
CA GLY A 105 -7.88 9.84 8.97
C GLY A 105 -6.60 9.93 9.81
N ARG A 106 -5.46 9.58 9.21
CA ARG A 106 -4.13 9.50 9.81
C ARG A 106 -3.14 10.14 8.86
N TRP A 107 -2.23 10.90 9.42
CA TRP A 107 -1.18 11.55 8.63
C TRP A 107 -0.18 10.48 8.13
N PRO A 108 0.37 10.62 6.92
CA PRO A 108 1.27 9.61 6.33
C PRO A 108 2.57 9.40 7.11
N TRP A 109 2.93 10.31 8.01
CA TRP A 109 4.05 10.17 8.94
C TRP A 109 3.68 9.55 10.29
N GLN A 110 2.45 9.06 10.47
CA GLN A 110 2.11 8.28 11.66
C GLN A 110 2.67 6.87 11.49
N PRO A 111 3.62 6.44 12.35
CA PRO A 111 4.14 5.09 12.28
C PRO A 111 3.01 4.11 12.58
N GLU A 112 2.88 3.07 11.73
CA GLU A 112 1.99 1.94 11.96
C GLU A 112 2.30 1.42 13.36
N ARG A 113 1.39 1.61 14.32
CA ARG A 113 1.51 0.96 15.63
C ARG A 113 1.28 -0.52 15.37
N GLU A 114 2.38 -1.18 15.04
CA GLU A 114 2.56 -2.59 14.87
C GLU A 114 1.69 -3.33 15.87
N HIS A 115 0.93 -4.30 15.37
CA HIS A 115 0.11 -5.24 16.12
C HIS A 115 0.98 -6.10 17.07
N ARG A 116 1.64 -5.47 18.03
CA ARG A 116 2.36 -6.10 19.14
C ARG A 116 1.40 -6.55 20.24
N ALA A 117 0.10 -6.25 20.11
CA ALA A 117 -0.95 -6.64 21.05
C ALA A 117 -1.56 -8.03 20.77
N SER A 118 -1.27 -8.67 19.62
CA SER A 118 -1.81 -9.99 19.26
C SER A 118 -0.82 -11.14 19.40
N SER A 119 0.40 -10.89 19.90
CA SER A 119 1.22 -11.97 20.44
C SER A 119 0.71 -12.25 21.86
N PRO A 120 0.03 -13.39 22.13
CA PRO A 120 -0.35 -13.74 23.49
C PRO A 120 0.90 -13.73 24.37
N PRO A 121 0.81 -13.24 25.62
CA PRO A 121 1.95 -13.26 26.54
C PRO A 121 2.55 -14.66 26.55
N ARG A 122 3.87 -14.74 26.31
CA ARG A 122 4.58 -16.02 26.30
C ARG A 122 4.20 -16.76 27.58
N PRO A 123 3.70 -18.00 27.50
CA PRO A 123 3.34 -18.75 28.70
C PRO A 123 4.59 -18.85 29.59
N PRO A 124 4.43 -18.78 30.92
CA PRO A 124 5.54 -18.90 31.83
C PRO A 124 6.29 -20.21 31.54
N PRO A 125 7.64 -20.19 31.61
CA PRO A 125 8.42 -21.40 31.36
C PRO A 125 7.93 -22.53 32.26
N PRO A 126 7.83 -23.77 31.74
CA PRO A 126 7.37 -24.89 32.53
C PRO A 126 8.23 -25.01 33.81
N PRO A 127 7.63 -25.37 34.96
CA PRO A 127 8.39 -25.55 36.18
C PRO A 127 9.52 -26.54 35.91
N VAL A 128 10.75 -26.10 36.14
CA VAL A 128 11.94 -26.94 35.99
C VAL A 128 11.76 -28.13 36.92
N ARG A 129 11.39 -29.28 36.37
CA ARG A 129 11.30 -30.52 37.15
C ARG A 129 12.69 -30.75 37.73
N PRO A 130 12.86 -30.85 39.06
CA PRO A 130 14.15 -31.19 39.62
C PRO A 130 14.58 -32.49 38.97
N ALA A 131 15.78 -32.50 38.38
CA ALA A 131 16.36 -33.67 37.75
C ALA A 131 16.20 -34.83 38.74
N ARG A 132 15.45 -35.87 38.34
CA ARG A 132 15.29 -37.07 39.14
C ARG A 132 16.70 -37.59 39.37
N VAL A 133 17.24 -37.37 40.56
CA VAL A 133 18.50 -37.97 40.99
C VAL A 133 18.26 -39.47 40.88
N VAL A 134 18.81 -40.06 39.82
CA VAL A 134 18.88 -41.52 39.69
C VAL A 134 19.74 -41.95 40.86
N ARG A 135 19.10 -42.34 41.96
CA ARG A 135 19.77 -43.08 43.01
C ARG A 135 20.22 -44.38 42.35
N THR A 136 21.48 -44.44 41.97
CA THR A 136 22.15 -45.69 41.67
C THR A 136 22.00 -46.54 42.91
N ARG A 137 21.14 -47.56 42.85
CA ARG A 137 21.14 -48.61 43.86
C ARG A 137 22.50 -49.30 43.74
N PRO A 138 23.30 -49.39 44.81
CA PRO A 138 24.40 -50.34 44.80
C PRO A 138 23.76 -51.72 44.70
N THR A 139 24.03 -52.40 43.59
CA THR A 139 23.68 -53.80 43.40
C THR A 139 24.38 -54.57 44.50
N GLY A 140 23.62 -54.93 45.54
CA GLY A 140 24.07 -55.94 46.47
C GLY A 140 24.32 -57.23 45.69
N GLN A 141 25.32 -57.97 46.19
CA GLN A 141 25.07 -59.36 46.50
C GLN A 141 24.94 -60.29 45.28
N ALA A 142 26.09 -60.59 44.68
CA ALA A 142 26.41 -61.95 44.24
C ALA A 142 27.52 -62.42 45.20
N ALA A 143 27.25 -63.21 46.24
CA ALA A 143 26.92 -64.63 46.22
C ALA A 143 28.04 -65.50 45.61
N ARG A 144 28.59 -66.38 46.47
CA ARG A 144 29.36 -67.61 46.17
C ARG A 144 30.83 -67.33 45.80
N HIS A 145 31.82 -67.78 46.56
CA HIS A 145 32.09 -69.11 47.10
C HIS A 145 32.86 -69.06 48.42
#